data_AF-A0A7V2UIV5-F1
#
_entry.id   AF-A0A7V2UIV5-F1
#
_cell.length_a   1.000
_cell.length_b   1.000
_cell.length_c   1.000
_cell.angle_alpha   90.00
_cell.angle_beta   90.00
_cell.angle_gamma   90.00
#
_symmetry.space_group_name_H-M   'P 1'
#
loop_
_entity.id
_entity.type
_entity.pdbx_description
1 polymer ?
#
loop_
_entity_poly.entity_id
_entity_poly.type
_entity_poly.pdbx_seq_one_letter_code
_entity_poly.pdbx_strand_id
1 'polypeptide(L)'
;MANDLETATAPREGLRRVAIDPVSRVEGHGKVTLLLDEHNRVQQVRLHIVEFRGFERFIQGRPYWEVPVLVQRLCGICPVSHHLAASKALDQVVGARQLTPTAEKMRRLMHYGQILQSHALHFFHLASPDLLFGFDSEVARRNIVGVAQRFPDIARQGILLRKYGQEVIRLTAGKRVHGTGSVPGGVNRSLSGAERLELQRDVAQTVAWSRDAVRIVRAMHEQHPALYDRFGHVPSSLMSLVAPDGSLDLYDGALRARDADGQIMFDQFDVRGYDTLITEAVKPWTYMKFPYFTVQG
;
A
#
# COMPACT_ATOMS: atom_id res chain seq x y z
N MET A 1 6.48 18.62 -18.87
CA MET A 1 7.89 19.05 -18.76
C MET A 1 8.72 17.81 -18.52
N ALA A 2 9.74 17.54 -19.35
CA ALA A 2 10.64 16.43 -19.09
C ALA A 2 11.24 16.59 -17.69
N ASN A 3 11.25 15.51 -16.91
CA ASN A 3 11.77 15.55 -15.55
C ASN A 3 13.31 15.63 -15.67
N ASP A 4 13.86 16.86 -15.63
CA ASP A 4 15.28 17.18 -15.89
C ASP A 4 16.28 16.40 -15.00
N LEU A 5 15.79 15.65 -14.00
CA LEU A 5 16.58 14.88 -13.04
C LEU A 5 16.53 13.35 -13.25
N GLU A 6 15.88 12.83 -14.29
CA GLU A 6 15.90 11.37 -14.56
C GLU A 6 17.30 10.90 -15.00
N THR A 7 17.97 11.70 -15.82
CA THR A 7 19.32 11.43 -16.33
C THR A 7 20.14 12.71 -16.29
N ALA A 8 21.34 12.64 -15.73
CA ALA A 8 22.23 13.79 -15.65
C ALA A 8 22.65 14.21 -17.06
N THR A 9 22.56 15.51 -17.36
CA THR A 9 22.94 16.10 -18.65
C THR A 9 24.45 16.29 -18.77
N ALA A 10 25.15 16.49 -17.66
CA ALA A 10 26.61 16.57 -17.61
C ALA A 10 27.26 15.18 -17.84
N PRO A 11 28.47 15.13 -18.44
CA PRO A 11 29.27 13.91 -18.48
C PRO A 11 29.38 13.30 -17.08
N ARG A 12 29.30 11.96 -16.98
CA ARG A 12 29.40 11.27 -15.68
C ARG A 12 30.77 11.48 -15.02
N GLU A 13 31.79 11.72 -15.84
CA GLU A 13 33.15 12.08 -15.42
C GLU A 13 33.10 13.48 -14.77
N GLY A 14 33.11 13.52 -13.44
CA GLY A 14 32.98 14.75 -12.65
C GLY A 14 31.82 14.76 -11.65
N LEU A 15 30.91 13.77 -11.71
CA LEU A 15 29.79 13.67 -10.76
C LEU A 15 30.15 12.81 -9.54
N ARG A 16 29.91 13.36 -8.34
CA ARG A 16 30.03 12.64 -7.07
C ARG A 16 28.73 11.93 -6.73
N ARG A 17 28.82 10.65 -6.35
CA ARG A 17 27.64 9.84 -5.95
C ARG A 17 27.45 9.83 -4.44
N VAL A 18 26.23 10.13 -3.99
CA VAL A 18 25.76 9.92 -2.62
C VAL A 18 24.64 8.89 -2.63
N ALA A 19 24.64 7.96 -1.67
CA ALA A 19 23.63 6.91 -1.57
C ALA A 19 23.01 6.87 -0.18
N ILE A 20 21.68 6.79 -0.13
CA ILE A 20 20.90 6.46 1.06
C ILE A 20 20.51 4.98 0.89
N ASP A 21 21.27 4.11 1.56
CA ASP A 21 21.16 2.65 1.43
C ASP A 21 21.37 1.97 2.80
N PRO A 22 20.34 1.35 3.41
CA PRO A 22 18.97 1.24 2.91
C PRO A 22 18.12 2.50 3.16
N VAL A 23 17.02 2.65 2.43
CA VAL A 23 15.90 3.51 2.86
C VAL A 23 15.27 2.87 4.10
N SER A 24 15.24 3.60 5.22
CA SER A 24 14.72 3.09 6.49
C SER A 24 13.21 3.35 6.65
N ARG A 25 12.55 2.56 7.51
CA ARG A 25 11.11 2.66 7.84
C ARG A 25 10.17 2.57 6.63
N VAL A 26 10.56 1.77 5.64
CA VAL A 26 9.71 1.34 4.52
C VAL A 26 9.64 -0.19 4.49
N GLU A 27 8.68 -0.73 3.75
CA GLU A 27 8.63 -2.17 3.46
C GLU A 27 9.45 -2.48 2.21
N GLY A 28 10.12 -3.64 2.20
CA GLY A 28 11.04 -4.03 1.14
C GLY A 28 12.40 -3.30 1.18
N HIS A 29 13.24 -3.58 0.18
CA HIS A 29 14.57 -2.98 0.07
C HIS A 29 14.62 -1.94 -1.05
N GLY A 30 14.64 -0.68 -0.63
CA GLY A 30 14.84 0.49 -1.49
C GLY A 30 16.17 1.19 -1.20
N LYS A 31 16.71 1.84 -2.23
CA LYS A 31 17.90 2.70 -2.15
C LYS A 31 17.65 3.99 -2.91
N VAL A 32 18.08 5.13 -2.40
CA VAL A 32 18.09 6.39 -3.17
C VAL A 32 19.52 6.75 -3.54
N THR A 33 19.74 7.13 -4.80
CA THR A 33 21.03 7.70 -5.22
C THR A 33 20.88 9.12 -5.73
N LEU A 34 21.87 9.94 -5.39
CA LEU A 34 22.02 11.32 -5.81
C LEU A 34 23.35 11.43 -6.56
N LEU A 35 23.33 12.07 -7.72
CA LEU A 35 24.56 12.51 -8.40
C LEU A 35 24.68 14.01 -8.24
N LEU A 36 25.83 14.48 -7.74
CA LEU A 36 26.10 15.88 -7.49
C LEU A 36 27.27 16.35 -8.36
N ASP A 37 27.20 17.59 -8.84
CA ASP A 37 28.36 18.24 -9.48
C ASP A 37 29.39 18.75 -8.46
N GLU A 38 30.46 19.38 -8.96
CA GLU A 38 31.54 19.97 -8.17
C GLU A 38 31.06 21.10 -7.23
N HIS A 39 29.91 21.71 -7.53
CA HIS A 39 29.28 22.75 -6.71
C HIS A 39 28.22 22.20 -5.76
N ASN A 40 28.16 20.86 -5.58
CA ASN A 40 27.17 20.16 -4.78
C ASN A 40 25.71 20.38 -5.22
N ARG A 41 25.46 20.68 -6.49
CA ARG A 41 24.09 20.73 -7.04
C ARG A 41 23.68 19.35 -7.50
N VAL A 42 22.46 18.96 -7.18
CA VAL A 42 21.90 17.65 -7.56
C VAL A 42 21.58 17.66 -9.06
N GLN A 43 22.21 16.73 -9.78
CA GLN A 43 22.05 16.54 -11.23
C GLN A 43 21.17 15.34 -11.56
N GLN A 44 20.96 14.42 -10.62
CA GLN A 44 20.11 13.24 -10.80
C GLN A 44 19.66 12.68 -9.44
N VAL A 45 18.43 12.21 -9.38
CA VAL A 45 17.89 11.46 -8.23
C VAL A 45 17.19 10.21 -8.71
N ARG A 46 17.49 9.05 -8.12
CA ARG A 46 16.83 7.78 -8.46
C ARG A 46 16.47 6.98 -7.22
N LEU A 47 15.25 6.45 -7.20
CA LEU A 47 14.80 5.42 -6.27
C LEU A 47 14.98 4.04 -6.92
N HIS A 48 15.82 3.21 -6.33
CA HIS A 48 16.10 1.85 -6.78
C HIS A 48 15.42 0.85 -5.88
N ILE A 49 14.53 0.03 -6.45
CA ILE A 49 14.16 -1.26 -5.85
C ILE A 49 15.18 -2.30 -6.31
N VAL A 50 15.85 -2.92 -5.33
CA VAL A 50 17.04 -3.77 -5.55
C VAL A 50 16.74 -5.26 -5.36
N GLU A 51 15.51 -5.62 -5.04
CA GLU A 51 15.08 -7.01 -4.87
C GLU A 51 14.35 -7.56 -6.09
N PHE A 52 14.60 -8.84 -6.35
CA PHE A 52 13.87 -9.65 -7.32
C PHE A 52 13.54 -11.01 -6.70
N ARG A 53 12.36 -11.55 -7.02
CA ARG A 53 11.92 -12.90 -6.58
C ARG A 53 11.40 -13.77 -7.73
N GLY A 54 10.86 -13.18 -8.80
CA GLY A 54 10.44 -13.93 -10.00
C GLY A 54 9.16 -14.76 -9.87
N PHE A 55 8.23 -14.37 -8.99
CA PHE A 55 6.99 -15.12 -8.69
C PHE A 55 6.17 -15.49 -9.93
N GLU A 56 6.00 -14.54 -10.85
CA GLU A 56 5.24 -14.72 -12.10
C GLU A 56 5.78 -15.87 -12.97
N ARG A 57 7.07 -16.20 -12.84
CA ARG A 57 7.70 -17.31 -13.56
C ARG A 57 7.67 -18.61 -12.79
N PHE A 58 8.07 -18.63 -11.53
CA PHE A 58 8.17 -19.90 -10.80
C PHE A 58 6.81 -20.50 -10.40
N ILE A 59 5.74 -19.70 -10.40
CA ILE A 59 4.39 -20.21 -10.06
C ILE A 59 3.80 -21.07 -11.19
N GLN A 60 4.36 -21.01 -12.40
CA GLN A 60 3.88 -21.77 -13.55
C GLN A 60 3.98 -23.28 -13.28
N GLY A 61 2.92 -24.03 -13.62
CA GLY A 61 2.82 -25.46 -13.37
C GLY A 61 2.36 -25.83 -11.94
N ARG A 62 2.22 -24.87 -11.01
CA ARG A 62 1.57 -25.14 -9.72
C ARG A 62 0.06 -25.34 -9.88
N PRO A 63 -0.57 -26.22 -9.08
CA PRO A 63 -2.01 -26.31 -9.02
C PRO A 63 -2.65 -24.97 -8.61
N TYR A 64 -3.70 -24.55 -9.33
CA TYR A 64 -4.26 -23.20 -9.20
C TYR A 64 -4.72 -22.88 -7.77
N TRP A 65 -5.23 -23.86 -7.02
CA TRP A 65 -5.75 -23.67 -5.65
C TRP A 65 -4.66 -23.32 -4.63
N GLU A 66 -3.39 -23.56 -4.96
CA GLU A 66 -2.27 -23.16 -4.09
C GLU A 66 -1.93 -21.67 -4.23
N VAL A 67 -2.29 -21.04 -5.35
CA VAL A 67 -1.88 -19.66 -5.66
C VAL A 67 -2.26 -18.67 -4.56
N PRO A 68 -3.50 -18.65 -4.00
CA PRO A 68 -3.84 -17.72 -2.92
C PRO A 68 -3.01 -17.92 -1.65
N VAL A 69 -2.47 -19.12 -1.45
CA VAL A 69 -1.53 -19.41 -0.36
C VAL A 69 -0.14 -18.93 -0.76
N LEU A 70 0.36 -19.23 -1.94
CA LEU A 70 1.73 -18.87 -2.33
C LEU A 70 1.93 -17.36 -2.50
N VAL A 71 1.02 -16.67 -3.21
CA VAL A 71 1.20 -15.26 -3.59
C VAL A 71 1.26 -14.31 -2.40
N GLN A 72 0.58 -14.63 -1.31
CA GLN A 72 0.57 -13.76 -0.14
C GLN A 72 1.90 -13.76 0.63
N ARG A 73 2.88 -14.61 0.28
CA ARG A 73 4.23 -14.60 0.85
C ARG A 73 5.12 -13.50 0.24
N LEU A 74 4.62 -12.78 -0.77
CA LEU A 74 5.35 -11.67 -1.40
C LEU A 74 5.55 -10.48 -0.46
N CYS A 75 4.65 -10.27 0.50
CA CYS A 75 4.73 -9.16 1.44
C CYS A 75 4.17 -9.56 2.81
N GLY A 76 4.85 -9.14 3.88
CA GLY A 76 4.41 -9.38 5.26
C GLY A 76 3.30 -8.45 5.76
N ILE A 77 3.06 -7.31 5.09
CA ILE A 77 2.09 -6.28 5.50
C ILE A 77 0.76 -6.41 4.75
N CYS A 78 0.79 -6.72 3.45
CA CYS A 78 -0.41 -6.85 2.61
C CYS A 78 -0.77 -8.28 2.16
N PRO A 79 -0.55 -9.34 2.96
CA PRO A 79 -0.80 -10.70 2.51
C PRO A 79 -2.29 -10.95 2.20
N VAL A 80 -3.20 -10.28 2.90
CA VAL A 80 -4.65 -10.41 2.65
C VAL A 80 -5.03 -9.85 1.27
N SER A 81 -4.43 -8.75 0.80
CA SER A 81 -4.72 -8.20 -0.54
C SER A 81 -4.32 -9.22 -1.60
N HIS A 82 -3.13 -9.79 -1.47
CA HIS A 82 -2.66 -10.84 -2.38
C HIS A 82 -3.55 -12.08 -2.32
N HIS A 83 -3.93 -12.52 -1.11
CA HIS A 83 -4.79 -13.68 -0.90
C HIS A 83 -6.16 -13.49 -1.58
N LEU A 84 -6.80 -12.34 -1.36
CA LEU A 84 -8.10 -12.01 -1.94
C LEU A 84 -8.02 -11.75 -3.44
N ALA A 85 -7.01 -11.06 -3.94
CA ALA A 85 -6.82 -10.84 -5.37
C ALA A 85 -6.66 -12.16 -6.13
N ALA A 86 -5.83 -13.09 -5.61
CA ALA A 86 -5.69 -14.41 -6.19
C ALA A 86 -6.98 -15.23 -6.09
N SER A 87 -7.68 -15.20 -4.95
CA SER A 87 -8.98 -15.89 -4.86
C SER A 87 -9.99 -15.32 -5.84
N LYS A 88 -10.11 -14.00 -6.01
CA LYS A 88 -11.01 -13.36 -6.98
C LYS A 88 -10.67 -13.76 -8.41
N ALA A 89 -9.39 -13.81 -8.77
CA ALA A 89 -8.96 -14.30 -10.08
C ALA A 89 -9.38 -15.76 -10.31
N LEU A 90 -9.23 -16.62 -9.29
CA LEU A 90 -9.59 -18.03 -9.37
C LEU A 90 -11.09 -18.30 -9.27
N ASP A 91 -11.88 -17.43 -8.63
CA ASP A 91 -13.34 -17.50 -8.65
C ASP A 91 -13.85 -17.48 -10.11
N GLN A 92 -13.25 -16.64 -10.96
CA GLN A 92 -13.57 -16.60 -12.39
C GLN A 92 -13.23 -17.92 -13.09
N VAL A 93 -12.08 -18.51 -12.77
CA VAL A 93 -11.61 -19.79 -13.35
C VAL A 93 -12.55 -20.95 -12.99
N VAL A 94 -13.03 -21.00 -11.74
CA VAL A 94 -13.95 -22.06 -11.29
C VAL A 94 -15.42 -21.76 -11.59
N GLY A 95 -15.73 -20.65 -12.28
CA GLY A 95 -17.09 -20.27 -12.67
C GLY A 95 -17.92 -19.63 -11.55
N ALA A 96 -17.33 -19.36 -10.39
CA ALA A 96 -17.99 -18.72 -9.24
C ALA A 96 -18.04 -17.19 -9.37
N ARG A 97 -18.67 -16.71 -10.46
CA ARG A 97 -18.72 -15.28 -10.79
C ARG A 97 -19.45 -14.43 -9.76
N GLN A 98 -20.38 -15.04 -9.03
CA GLN A 98 -21.11 -14.40 -7.94
C GLN A 98 -20.90 -15.21 -6.66
N LEU A 99 -20.33 -14.56 -5.65
CA LEU A 99 -20.14 -15.16 -4.33
C LEU A 99 -21.46 -15.20 -3.57
N THR A 100 -21.56 -16.14 -2.61
CA THR A 100 -22.63 -16.07 -1.62
C THR A 100 -22.49 -14.80 -0.78
N PRO A 101 -23.60 -14.24 -0.24
CA PRO A 101 -23.53 -13.04 0.60
C PRO A 101 -22.60 -13.19 1.81
N THR A 102 -22.50 -14.40 2.37
CA THR A 102 -21.57 -14.71 3.47
C THR A 102 -20.12 -14.65 3.01
N ALA A 103 -19.78 -15.27 1.88
CA ALA A 103 -18.41 -15.28 1.37
C ALA A 103 -17.92 -13.87 1.02
N GLU A 104 -18.76 -13.07 0.36
CA GLU A 104 -18.43 -11.68 0.04
C GLU A 104 -18.20 -10.85 1.32
N LYS A 105 -19.13 -10.91 2.28
CA LYS A 105 -19.00 -10.17 3.55
C LYS A 105 -17.78 -10.59 4.36
N MET A 106 -17.45 -11.89 4.37
CA MET A 106 -16.24 -12.40 5.04
C MET A 106 -14.96 -11.86 4.40
N ARG A 107 -14.87 -11.87 3.06
CA ARG A 107 -13.71 -11.33 2.34
C ARG A 107 -13.60 -9.82 2.47
N ARG A 108 -14.71 -9.08 2.41
CA ARG A 108 -14.75 -7.62 2.68
C ARG A 108 -14.29 -7.30 4.08
N LEU A 109 -14.80 -8.00 5.10
CA LEU A 109 -14.38 -7.81 6.49
C LEU A 109 -12.89 -8.10 6.67
N MET A 110 -12.38 -9.18 6.07
CA MET A 110 -10.95 -9.51 6.04
C MET A 110 -10.14 -8.36 5.43
N HIS A 111 -10.58 -7.81 4.30
CA HIS A 111 -9.89 -6.72 3.60
C HIS A 111 -9.94 -5.41 4.39
N TYR A 112 -11.07 -5.06 5.00
CA TYR A 112 -11.17 -3.85 5.83
C TYR A 112 -10.28 -3.94 7.08
N GLY A 113 -10.17 -5.12 7.68
CA GLY A 113 -9.19 -5.40 8.74
C GLY A 113 -7.75 -5.19 8.28
N GLN A 114 -7.43 -5.62 7.05
CA GLN A 114 -6.12 -5.42 6.44
C GLN A 114 -5.80 -3.94 6.17
N ILE A 115 -6.74 -3.18 5.62
CA ILE A 115 -6.55 -1.75 5.34
C ILE A 115 -6.31 -1.01 6.65
N LEU A 116 -7.13 -1.27 7.68
CA LEU A 116 -6.98 -0.67 9.00
C LEU A 116 -5.60 -0.96 9.60
N GLN A 117 -5.18 -2.23 9.67
CA GLN A 117 -3.90 -2.56 10.29
C GLN A 117 -2.70 -2.03 9.50
N SER A 118 -2.81 -1.99 8.16
CA SER A 118 -1.73 -1.50 7.29
C SER A 118 -1.57 0.01 7.43
N HIS A 119 -2.67 0.76 7.41
CA HIS A 119 -2.64 2.21 7.62
C HIS A 119 -2.19 2.56 9.04
N ALA A 120 -2.64 1.83 10.07
CA ALA A 120 -2.17 2.02 11.44
C ALA A 120 -0.67 1.69 11.58
N LEU A 121 -0.19 0.63 10.93
CA LEU A 121 1.23 0.30 10.89
C LEU A 121 2.03 1.44 10.25
N HIS A 122 1.68 1.85 9.03
CA HIS A 122 2.40 2.88 8.31
C HIS A 122 2.39 4.21 9.08
N PHE A 123 1.21 4.71 9.44
CA PHE A 123 1.13 6.01 10.10
C PHE A 123 1.86 6.00 11.44
N PHE A 124 1.52 5.09 12.36
CA PHE A 124 2.04 5.17 13.73
C PHE A 124 3.47 4.64 13.86
N HIS A 125 3.88 3.62 13.10
CA HIS A 125 5.20 2.99 13.28
C HIS A 125 6.25 3.51 12.30
N LEU A 126 5.84 3.92 11.09
CA LEU A 126 6.76 4.29 10.02
C LEU A 126 6.84 5.79 9.83
N ALA A 127 5.71 6.48 9.61
CA ALA A 127 5.66 7.90 9.27
C ALA A 127 5.70 8.83 10.50
N SER A 128 4.98 8.50 11.56
CA SER A 128 4.82 9.39 12.73
C SER A 128 6.12 9.83 13.39
N PRO A 129 7.22 9.05 13.44
CA PRO A 129 8.47 9.54 14.02
C PRO A 129 9.00 10.79 13.32
N ASP A 130 8.92 10.88 11.99
CA ASP A 130 9.32 12.11 11.27
C ASP A 130 8.37 13.26 11.58
N LEU A 131 7.06 12.98 11.58
CA LEU A 131 6.03 14.00 11.72
C LEU A 131 5.93 14.57 13.14
N LEU A 132 6.20 13.76 14.17
CA LEU A 132 6.08 14.15 15.59
C LEU A 132 7.35 14.81 16.13
N PHE A 133 8.53 14.37 15.69
CA PHE A 133 9.81 14.92 16.16
C PHE A 133 10.40 15.98 15.23
N GLY A 134 9.92 16.07 13.98
CA GLY A 134 10.50 16.91 12.94
C GLY A 134 11.57 16.17 12.13
N PHE A 135 11.75 16.62 10.88
CA PHE A 135 12.59 15.93 9.89
C PHE A 135 14.10 16.03 10.18
N ASP A 136 14.51 17.03 10.96
CA ASP A 136 15.89 17.26 11.41
C ASP A 136 16.21 16.63 12.78
N SER A 137 15.26 15.89 13.36
CA SER A 137 15.44 15.28 14.68
C SER A 137 16.53 14.19 14.69
N GLU A 138 17.13 14.00 15.86
CA GLU A 138 18.17 12.99 16.08
C GLU A 138 17.70 11.60 15.63
N VAL A 139 18.51 10.94 14.79
CA VAL A 139 18.19 9.61 14.24
C VAL A 139 17.88 8.59 15.34
N ALA A 140 18.57 8.66 16.48
CA ALA A 140 18.37 7.77 17.62
C ALA A 140 16.98 7.88 18.26
N ARG A 141 16.31 9.04 18.13
CA ARG A 141 14.95 9.29 18.67
C ARG A 141 13.87 9.08 17.62
N ARG A 142 14.20 9.22 16.34
CA ARG A 142 13.25 9.20 15.22
C ARG A 142 12.82 7.78 14.81
N ASN A 143 12.22 7.08 15.76
CA ASN A 143 11.69 5.73 15.61
C ASN A 143 10.52 5.49 16.58
N ILE A 144 9.87 4.34 16.46
CA ILE A 144 8.69 3.99 17.28
C ILE A 144 8.99 3.92 18.78
N VAL A 145 10.22 3.59 19.20
CA VAL A 145 10.59 3.56 20.62
C VAL A 145 10.62 4.99 21.17
N GLY A 146 11.20 5.93 20.43
CA GLY A 146 11.15 7.35 20.79
C GLY A 146 9.73 7.87 20.86
N VAL A 147 8.88 7.52 19.88
CA VAL A 147 7.45 7.89 19.92
C VAL A 147 6.76 7.32 21.16
N ALA A 148 7.00 6.06 21.52
CA ALA A 148 6.41 5.47 22.72
C ALA A 148 6.86 6.11 24.04
N GLN A 149 8.12 6.59 24.10
CA GLN A 149 8.64 7.30 25.28
C GLN A 149 8.06 8.71 25.42
N ARG A 150 7.93 9.45 24.32
CA ARG A 150 7.49 10.86 24.34
C ARG A 150 5.98 11.03 24.20
N PHE A 151 5.33 10.17 23.43
CA PHE A 151 3.91 10.20 23.09
C PHE A 151 3.26 8.83 23.34
N PRO A 152 3.25 8.35 24.60
CA PRO A 152 2.82 6.98 24.94
C PRO A 152 1.38 6.68 24.52
N ASP A 153 0.47 7.66 24.61
CA ASP A 153 -0.93 7.49 24.22
C ASP A 153 -1.08 7.31 22.70
N ILE A 154 -0.35 8.10 21.90
CA ILE A 154 -0.32 7.98 20.43
C ILE A 154 0.25 6.62 20.02
N ALA A 155 1.35 6.19 20.65
CA ALA A 155 1.93 4.87 20.37
C ALA A 155 0.97 3.73 20.74
N ARG A 156 0.36 3.79 21.92
CA ARG A 156 -0.63 2.80 22.38
C ARG A 156 -1.82 2.73 21.43
N GLN A 157 -2.35 3.86 21.02
CA GLN A 157 -3.44 3.95 20.06
C GLN A 157 -3.09 3.26 18.74
N GLY A 158 -1.91 3.55 18.18
CA GLY A 158 -1.43 2.92 16.95
C GLY A 158 -1.30 1.39 17.06
N ILE A 159 -0.77 0.90 18.19
CA ILE A 159 -0.65 -0.53 18.46
C ILE A 159 -2.04 -1.19 18.53
N LEU A 160 -3.00 -0.57 19.21
CA LEU A 160 -4.34 -1.14 19.41
C LEU A 160 -5.19 -1.09 18.14
N LEU A 161 -5.09 -0.03 17.32
CA LEU A 161 -5.69 0.02 15.98
C LEU A 161 -5.16 -1.11 15.09
N ARG A 162 -3.83 -1.29 15.07
CA ARG A 162 -3.20 -2.39 14.33
C ARG A 162 -3.64 -3.75 14.85
N LYS A 163 -3.70 -3.93 16.18
CA LYS A 163 -4.17 -5.17 16.82
C LYS A 163 -5.58 -5.50 16.36
N TYR A 164 -6.52 -4.54 16.40
CA TYR A 164 -7.90 -4.78 16.01
C TYR A 164 -8.00 -5.26 14.55
N GLY A 165 -7.35 -4.57 13.61
CA GLY A 165 -7.33 -5.00 12.21
C GLY A 165 -6.72 -6.41 12.02
N GLN A 166 -5.65 -6.74 12.76
CA GLN A 166 -5.07 -8.08 12.74
C GLN A 166 -5.98 -9.15 13.37
N GLU A 167 -6.78 -8.83 14.38
CA GLU A 167 -7.76 -9.76 14.96
C GLU A 167 -8.92 -10.03 14.00
N VAL A 168 -9.40 -8.99 13.30
CA VAL A 168 -10.36 -9.16 12.20
C VAL A 168 -9.82 -10.15 11.16
N ILE A 169 -8.54 -10.00 10.77
CA ILE A 169 -7.88 -10.94 9.84
C ILE A 169 -7.75 -12.34 10.45
N ARG A 170 -7.35 -12.47 11.72
CA ARG A 170 -7.25 -13.79 12.37
C ARG A 170 -8.58 -14.53 12.35
N LEU A 171 -9.68 -13.84 12.66
CA LEU A 171 -11.00 -14.46 12.74
C LEU A 171 -11.57 -14.81 11.35
N THR A 172 -11.21 -14.05 10.32
CA THR A 172 -11.70 -14.27 8.95
C THR A 172 -10.78 -15.17 8.10
N ALA A 173 -9.47 -15.15 8.35
CA ALA A 173 -8.45 -15.85 7.57
C ALA A 173 -7.77 -17.01 8.34
N GLY A 174 -8.05 -17.17 9.63
CA GLY A 174 -7.46 -18.17 10.52
C GLY A 174 -6.14 -17.77 11.18
N LYS A 175 -5.37 -16.85 10.59
CA LYS A 175 -4.10 -16.32 11.12
C LYS A 175 -4.01 -14.83 10.82
N ARG A 176 -3.30 -14.07 11.67
CA ARG A 176 -3.06 -12.62 11.47
C ARG A 176 -2.25 -12.32 10.21
N VAL A 177 -1.36 -13.23 9.83
CA VAL A 177 -0.47 -13.11 8.66
C VAL A 177 -0.48 -14.45 7.95
N HIS A 178 -0.62 -14.42 6.62
CA HIS A 178 -0.61 -15.59 5.76
C HIS A 178 -1.70 -16.64 6.08
N GLY A 179 -2.96 -16.21 6.18
CA GLY A 179 -4.13 -17.07 6.43
C GLY A 179 -4.62 -17.85 5.20
N THR A 180 -5.68 -18.63 5.37
CA THR A 180 -6.26 -19.51 4.33
C THR A 180 -7.78 -19.42 4.23
N GLY A 181 -8.39 -18.38 4.80
CA GLY A 181 -9.85 -18.25 4.89
C GLY A 181 -10.57 -18.05 3.56
N SER A 182 -9.89 -17.50 2.55
CA SER A 182 -10.42 -17.33 1.19
C SER A 182 -9.96 -18.48 0.30
N VAL A 183 -10.92 -19.08 -0.41
CA VAL A 183 -10.69 -20.19 -1.35
C VAL A 183 -11.41 -19.89 -2.67
N PRO A 184 -10.97 -20.43 -3.82
CA PRO A 184 -11.73 -20.29 -5.07
C PRO A 184 -13.19 -20.74 -4.88
N GLY A 185 -14.13 -19.86 -5.20
CA GLY A 185 -15.56 -20.06 -5.00
C GLY A 185 -16.15 -19.45 -3.71
N GLY A 186 -15.32 -18.97 -2.78
CA GLY A 186 -15.82 -18.29 -1.58
C GLY A 186 -14.85 -18.29 -0.40
N VAL A 187 -15.31 -18.82 0.73
CA VAL A 187 -14.58 -18.88 2.00
C VAL A 187 -14.74 -20.26 2.64
N ASN A 188 -13.75 -20.71 3.40
CA ASN A 188 -13.76 -22.04 4.02
C ASN A 188 -14.50 -22.09 5.38
N ARG A 189 -14.92 -20.94 5.91
CA ARG A 189 -15.71 -20.82 7.13
C ARG A 189 -16.48 -19.51 7.20
N SER A 190 -17.47 -19.45 8.08
CA SER A 190 -18.10 -18.22 8.54
C SER A 190 -17.56 -17.78 9.91
N LEU A 191 -17.93 -16.57 10.32
CA LEU A 191 -17.80 -16.13 11.71
C LEU A 191 -18.94 -16.69 12.55
N SER A 192 -18.60 -17.15 13.75
CA SER A 192 -19.59 -17.48 14.79
C SER A 192 -20.20 -16.21 15.40
N GLY A 193 -21.34 -16.36 16.08
CA GLY A 193 -21.98 -15.26 16.80
C GLY A 193 -21.08 -14.67 17.90
N ALA A 194 -20.31 -15.52 18.59
CA ALA A 194 -19.38 -15.10 19.64
C ALA A 194 -18.20 -14.28 19.08
N GLU A 195 -17.59 -14.72 17.98
CA GLU A 195 -16.49 -13.99 17.31
C GLU A 195 -16.98 -12.64 16.76
N ARG A 196 -18.23 -12.59 16.26
CA ARG A 196 -18.83 -11.31 15.84
C ARG A 196 -19.01 -10.37 17.03
N LEU A 197 -19.51 -10.86 18.16
CA LEU A 197 -19.68 -10.07 19.39
C LEU A 197 -18.32 -9.58 19.93
N GLU A 198 -17.27 -10.40 19.86
CA GLU A 198 -15.90 -10.01 20.22
C GLU A 198 -15.46 -8.76 19.46
N LEU A 199 -15.59 -8.76 18.13
CA LEU A 199 -15.23 -7.61 17.30
C LEU A 199 -16.12 -6.39 17.58
N GLN A 200 -17.41 -6.60 17.82
CA GLN A 200 -18.36 -5.51 18.09
C GLN A 200 -18.04 -4.73 19.38
N ARG A 201 -17.40 -5.35 20.37
CA ARG A 201 -17.04 -4.67 21.63
C ARG A 201 -16.07 -3.52 21.41
N ASP A 202 -15.12 -3.67 20.50
CA ASP A 202 -14.01 -2.73 20.33
C ASP A 202 -14.17 -1.81 19.11
N VAL A 203 -15.19 -2.04 18.26
CA VAL A 203 -15.35 -1.31 16.98
C VAL A 203 -15.57 0.19 17.19
N ALA A 204 -16.38 0.59 18.18
CA ALA A 204 -16.67 2.00 18.44
C ALA A 204 -15.41 2.76 18.87
N GLN A 205 -14.61 2.16 19.75
CA GLN A 205 -13.33 2.71 20.17
C GLN A 205 -12.33 2.78 19.02
N THR A 206 -12.30 1.76 18.16
CA THR A 206 -11.46 1.73 16.96
C THR A 206 -11.81 2.87 16.01
N VAL A 207 -13.10 3.13 15.79
CA VAL A 207 -13.57 4.27 14.97
C VAL A 207 -13.19 5.61 15.60
N ALA A 208 -13.34 5.76 16.92
CA ALA A 208 -12.94 6.97 17.63
C ALA A 208 -11.44 7.24 17.45
N TRP A 209 -10.59 6.24 17.69
CA TRP A 209 -9.15 6.36 17.48
C TRP A 209 -8.75 6.62 16.02
N SER A 210 -9.46 6.07 15.04
CA SER A 210 -9.22 6.41 13.63
C SER A 210 -9.51 7.89 13.35
N ARG A 211 -10.56 8.46 13.94
CA ARG A 211 -10.85 9.91 13.84
C ARG A 211 -9.78 10.75 14.53
N ASP A 212 -9.28 10.29 15.67
CA ASP A 212 -8.21 10.98 16.40
C ASP A 212 -6.92 11.03 15.58
N ALA A 213 -6.58 9.94 14.87
CA ALA A 213 -5.45 9.92 13.95
C ALA A 213 -5.58 10.97 12.84
N VAL A 214 -6.78 11.15 12.27
CA VAL A 214 -7.05 12.20 11.29
C VAL A 214 -6.85 13.60 11.90
N ARG A 215 -7.28 13.81 13.15
CA ARG A 215 -7.07 15.08 13.85
C ARG A 215 -5.58 15.37 14.08
N ILE A 216 -4.79 14.36 14.40
CA ILE A 216 -3.32 14.49 14.54
C ILE A 216 -2.70 14.95 13.22
N VAL A 217 -3.02 14.28 12.10
CA VAL A 217 -2.47 14.64 10.78
C VAL A 217 -2.89 16.06 10.37
N ARG A 218 -4.15 16.43 10.61
CA ARG A 218 -4.64 17.77 10.33
C ARG A 218 -3.86 18.84 11.10
N ALA A 219 -3.70 18.65 12.42
CA ALA A 219 -2.95 19.58 13.26
C ALA A 219 -1.48 19.70 12.84
N MET A 220 -0.86 18.60 12.40
CA MET A 220 0.51 18.61 11.86
C MET A 220 0.60 19.42 10.56
N HIS A 221 -0.31 19.17 9.62
CA HIS A 221 -0.36 19.88 8.34
C HIS A 221 -0.52 21.39 8.55
N GLU A 222 -1.48 21.80 9.39
CA GLU A 222 -1.78 23.20 9.70
C GLU A 222 -0.58 23.96 10.31
N GLN A 223 0.38 23.27 10.94
CA GLN A 223 1.57 23.90 11.50
C GLN A 223 2.64 24.24 10.44
N HIS A 224 2.74 23.44 9.36
CA HIS A 224 3.81 23.57 8.34
C HIS A 224 3.27 23.47 6.89
N PRO A 225 2.26 24.26 6.51
CA PRO A 225 1.61 24.12 5.20
C PRO A 225 2.59 24.31 4.03
N ALA A 226 3.51 25.27 4.11
CA ALA A 226 4.49 25.55 3.05
C ALA A 226 5.44 24.37 2.74
N LEU A 227 5.65 23.48 3.71
CA LEU A 227 6.40 22.24 3.52
C LEU A 227 5.49 21.18 2.90
N TYR A 228 4.35 20.89 3.54
CA TYR A 228 3.50 19.76 3.17
C TYR A 228 2.76 19.95 1.85
N ASP A 229 2.44 21.19 1.46
CA ASP A 229 1.71 21.47 0.21
C ASP A 229 2.61 21.36 -1.04
N ARG A 230 3.93 21.38 -0.87
CA ARG A 230 4.88 21.44 -2.00
C ARG A 230 5.84 20.26 -2.06
N PHE A 231 6.13 19.61 -0.94
CA PHE A 231 7.13 18.55 -0.89
C PHE A 231 6.72 17.39 -1.80
N GLY A 232 7.52 17.13 -2.84
CA GLY A 232 7.28 16.03 -3.78
C GLY A 232 6.03 16.18 -4.64
N HIS A 233 5.49 17.40 -4.79
CA HIS A 233 4.32 17.63 -5.62
C HIS A 233 4.64 17.42 -7.10
N VAL A 234 3.93 16.48 -7.74
CA VAL A 234 4.03 16.17 -9.17
C VAL A 234 2.61 16.00 -9.72
N PRO A 235 2.19 16.82 -10.71
CA PRO A 235 0.94 16.59 -11.41
C PRO A 235 0.97 15.22 -12.09
N SER A 236 0.01 14.35 -11.76
CA SER A 236 -0.08 13.00 -12.30
C SER A 236 -1.53 12.54 -12.40
N SER A 237 -1.76 11.52 -13.22
CA SER A 237 -3.05 10.84 -13.26
C SER A 237 -3.21 9.91 -12.05
N LEU A 238 -4.46 9.76 -11.57
CA LEU A 238 -4.82 8.90 -10.44
C LEU A 238 -5.79 7.82 -10.90
N MET A 239 -5.52 6.55 -10.55
CA MET A 239 -6.40 5.41 -10.81
C MET A 239 -6.93 4.81 -9.51
N SER A 240 -8.19 4.41 -9.50
CA SER A 240 -8.82 3.74 -8.36
C SER A 240 -9.90 2.76 -8.81
N LEU A 241 -10.35 1.92 -7.88
CA LEU A 241 -11.60 1.19 -8.01
C LEU A 241 -12.76 2.08 -7.58
N VAL A 242 -13.85 2.00 -8.32
CA VAL A 242 -15.13 2.65 -7.99
C VAL A 242 -16.28 1.64 -8.10
N ALA A 243 -17.25 1.77 -7.21
CA ALA A 243 -18.52 1.04 -7.29
C ALA A 243 -19.38 1.58 -8.47
N PRO A 244 -20.47 0.89 -8.85
CA PRO A 244 -21.34 1.34 -9.95
C PRO A 244 -21.95 2.72 -9.75
N ASP A 245 -22.14 3.16 -8.50
CA ASP A 245 -22.60 4.50 -8.15
C ASP A 245 -21.48 5.56 -8.09
N GLY A 246 -20.24 5.15 -8.38
CA GLY A 246 -19.05 6.01 -8.37
C GLY A 246 -18.41 6.19 -6.99
N SER A 247 -18.93 5.55 -5.94
CA SER A 247 -18.35 5.59 -4.60
C SER A 247 -17.08 4.74 -4.49
N LEU A 248 -16.29 4.98 -3.43
CA LEU A 248 -15.11 4.17 -3.13
C LEU A 248 -15.54 2.77 -2.67
N ASP A 249 -15.01 1.75 -3.33
CA ASP A 249 -15.06 0.36 -2.84
C ASP A 249 -13.65 -0.24 -2.94
N LEU A 250 -13.10 -0.61 -1.77
CA LEU A 250 -11.75 -1.14 -1.65
C LEU A 250 -11.65 -2.61 -2.08
N TYR A 251 -12.77 -3.34 -2.12
CA TYR A 251 -12.77 -4.77 -2.37
C TYR A 251 -13.16 -5.12 -3.81
N ASP A 252 -14.15 -4.43 -4.38
CA ASP A 252 -14.67 -4.73 -5.72
C ASP A 252 -15.13 -3.47 -6.44
N GLY A 253 -15.19 -3.52 -7.77
CA GLY A 253 -15.57 -2.38 -8.58
C GLY A 253 -14.89 -2.38 -9.94
N ALA A 254 -15.05 -1.26 -10.64
CA ALA A 254 -14.46 -1.02 -11.93
C ALA A 254 -13.35 0.05 -11.83
N LEU A 255 -12.42 0.07 -12.78
CA LEU A 255 -11.34 1.05 -12.83
C LEU A 255 -11.87 2.41 -13.31
N ARG A 256 -11.47 3.46 -12.59
CA ARG A 256 -11.60 4.86 -13.00
C ARG A 256 -10.23 5.52 -12.93
N ALA A 257 -9.89 6.32 -13.94
CA ALA A 257 -8.75 7.21 -13.88
C ALA A 257 -9.14 8.67 -14.11
N ARG A 258 -8.43 9.57 -13.43
CA ARG A 258 -8.48 11.01 -13.65
C ARG A 258 -7.11 11.53 -14.01
N ASP A 259 -7.04 12.56 -14.84
CA ASP A 259 -5.79 13.27 -15.11
C ASP A 259 -5.43 14.23 -13.94
N ALA A 260 -4.33 14.96 -14.12
CA ALA A 260 -3.83 15.89 -13.11
C ALA A 260 -4.77 17.07 -12.82
N ASP A 261 -5.64 17.41 -13.77
CA ASP A 261 -6.66 18.47 -13.63
C ASP A 261 -7.98 17.91 -13.07
N GLY A 262 -8.01 16.62 -12.75
CA GLY A 262 -9.16 15.92 -12.18
C GLY A 262 -10.22 15.51 -13.20
N GLN A 263 -9.97 15.65 -14.50
CA GLN A 263 -10.89 15.21 -15.55
C GLN A 263 -10.85 13.69 -15.67
N ILE A 264 -12.02 13.08 -15.87
CA ILE A 264 -12.14 11.64 -16.03
C ILE A 264 -11.54 11.23 -17.37
N MET A 265 -10.52 10.38 -17.34
CA MET A 265 -9.89 9.80 -18.53
C MET A 265 -10.66 8.59 -19.03
N PHE A 266 -11.05 7.71 -18.10
CA PHE A 266 -11.95 6.60 -18.33
C PHE A 266 -12.66 6.27 -17.01
N ASP A 267 -13.82 5.63 -17.13
CA ASP A 267 -14.69 5.34 -16.01
C ASP A 267 -15.39 3.99 -16.18
N GLN A 268 -15.73 3.36 -15.06
CA GLN A 268 -16.43 2.08 -15.01
C GLN A 268 -15.79 1.00 -15.92
N PHE A 269 -14.46 1.05 -16.07
CA PHE A 269 -13.75 0.11 -16.92
C PHE A 269 -13.56 -1.23 -16.21
N ASP A 270 -13.93 -2.32 -16.88
CA ASP A 270 -13.84 -3.66 -16.30
C ASP A 270 -12.38 -4.05 -15.99
N VAL A 271 -12.09 -4.38 -14.73
CA VAL A 271 -10.76 -4.78 -14.25
C VAL A 271 -10.15 -5.94 -15.05
N ARG A 272 -10.98 -6.77 -15.71
CA ARG A 272 -10.53 -7.92 -16.51
C ARG A 272 -9.83 -7.51 -17.81
N GLY A 273 -10.01 -6.28 -18.28
CA GLY A 273 -9.35 -5.75 -19.47
C GLY A 273 -8.17 -4.83 -19.17
N TYR A 274 -7.62 -4.86 -17.94
CA TYR A 274 -6.59 -3.90 -17.50
C TYR A 274 -5.33 -3.89 -18.39
N ASP A 275 -5.05 -5.01 -19.06
CA ASP A 275 -3.94 -5.20 -20.00
C ASP A 275 -4.04 -4.32 -21.24
N THR A 276 -5.25 -3.89 -21.61
CA THR A 276 -5.46 -2.92 -22.69
C THR A 276 -5.22 -1.47 -22.22
N LEU A 277 -5.30 -1.20 -20.92
CA LEU A 277 -5.18 0.13 -20.33
C LEU A 277 -3.77 0.46 -19.84
N ILE A 278 -3.03 -0.54 -19.35
CA ILE A 278 -1.79 -0.34 -18.61
C ILE A 278 -0.64 -1.01 -19.36
N THR A 279 0.39 -0.24 -19.65
CA THR A 279 1.67 -0.74 -20.16
C THR A 279 2.76 -0.57 -19.10
N GLU A 280 3.70 -1.51 -19.02
CA GLU A 280 4.79 -1.46 -18.04
C GLU A 280 6.15 -1.26 -18.73
N ALA A 281 6.80 -0.12 -18.49
CA ALA A 281 8.18 0.10 -18.93
C ALA A 281 9.19 -0.46 -17.93
N VAL A 282 10.39 -0.81 -18.43
CA VAL A 282 11.53 -1.26 -17.62
C VAL A 282 12.67 -0.25 -17.75
N LYS A 283 13.36 0.00 -16.64
CA LYS A 283 14.57 0.82 -16.61
C LYS A 283 15.74 -0.04 -16.13
N PRO A 284 16.95 0.13 -16.69
CA PRO A 284 18.09 -0.76 -16.41
C PRO A 284 18.66 -0.64 -15.00
N TRP A 285 18.19 0.31 -14.20
CA TRP A 285 18.75 0.67 -12.89
C TRP A 285 17.86 0.28 -11.71
N THR A 286 16.72 -0.38 -11.93
CA THR A 286 15.86 -0.90 -10.86
C THR A 286 15.04 -2.10 -11.33
N TYR A 287 14.68 -2.99 -10.41
CA TYR A 287 13.74 -4.09 -10.70
C TYR A 287 12.28 -3.67 -10.72
N MET A 288 11.92 -2.53 -10.13
CA MET A 288 10.54 -2.03 -10.18
C MET A 288 10.24 -1.46 -11.57
N LYS A 289 9.14 -1.92 -12.15
CA LYS A 289 8.65 -1.43 -13.44
C LYS A 289 8.01 -0.04 -13.29
N PHE A 290 7.79 0.63 -14.42
CA PHE A 290 7.16 1.95 -14.51
C PHE A 290 5.85 1.80 -15.30
N PRO A 291 4.72 1.53 -14.62
CA PRO A 291 3.43 1.45 -15.29
C PRO A 291 2.95 2.84 -15.74
N TYR A 292 2.33 2.90 -16.91
CA TYR A 292 1.69 4.08 -17.47
C TYR A 292 0.44 3.69 -18.26
N PHE A 293 -0.45 4.65 -18.52
CA PHE A 293 -1.62 4.39 -19.35
C PHE A 293 -1.20 4.24 -20.82
N THR A 294 -1.64 3.18 -21.48
CA THR A 294 -1.29 2.88 -22.88
C THR A 294 -1.62 4.04 -23.82
N VAL A 295 -2.69 4.79 -23.56
CA VAL A 295 -3.09 5.98 -24.35
C VAL A 295 -2.17 7.20 -24.18
N GLN A 296 -1.27 7.18 -23.20
CA GLN A 296 -0.34 8.29 -22.88
C GLN A 296 1.11 8.01 -23.29
N GLY A 297 1.41 6.83 -23.87
CA GLY A 297 2.77 6.43 -24.25
C GLY A 297 2.97 6.20 -25.73
#